data_AF-A0A553NNU5-F1
#
_entry.id   AF-A0A553NNU5-F1
#
_cell.length_a   1.000
_cell.length_b   1.000
_cell.length_c   1.000
_cell.angle_alpha   90.00
_cell.angle_beta   90.00
_cell.angle_gamma   90.00
#
_symmetry.space_group_name_H-M   'P 1'
#
loop_
_entity.id
_entity.type
_entity.pdbx_description
1 polymer ?
#
loop_
_entity_poly.entity_id
_entity_poly.type
_entity_poly.pdbx_seq_one_letter_code
_entity_poly.pdbx_strand_id
1 'polypeptide(L)'
;MKRSLIDCRAQLLKPGEKIQQEMLVGGLVELLSKIADGKETVLCLPGPDNCFQPTAHFGIDGITEKLMQENGIGLISVLYSVILTRNFNRLAYDLQDQATNSLIDPIGDCTTGLLNLIITGRANPYLHNGIMVVEDEDNEESEEFSGEERRGMETRNDIGFLIWDQDEETTNRFHLGSRLKTPTLPIWITRCNGQFGVLFNPNRELMRSYHAENRFQLYYYSDAEMKKGEYKETLLTIDTRNVGNQVVVDPSETEFEEAPPPPLEKAIQTK
;
A
#
# COMPACT_ATOMS: atom_id res chain seq x y z
N MET A 1 11.34 20.68 -31.61
CA MET A 1 12.03 19.69 -30.75
C MET A 1 11.30 19.40 -29.42
N LYS A 2 9.95 19.50 -29.35
CA LYS A 2 9.15 19.21 -28.13
C LYS A 2 8.42 17.86 -28.16
N ARG A 3 8.66 17.05 -29.21
CA ARG A 3 7.99 15.74 -29.43
C ARG A 3 8.68 14.55 -28.74
N SER A 4 9.78 14.72 -28.00
CA SER A 4 10.58 13.58 -27.49
C SER A 4 10.43 13.25 -26.00
N LEU A 5 9.82 14.09 -25.15
CA LEU A 5 9.69 13.81 -23.71
C LEU A 5 8.34 13.24 -23.29
N ILE A 6 7.26 13.65 -23.96
CA ILE A 6 5.90 13.16 -23.70
C ILE A 6 5.74 11.74 -24.23
N ASP A 7 6.31 11.45 -25.41
CA ASP A 7 6.24 10.14 -26.06
C ASP A 7 7.05 9.08 -25.29
N CYS A 8 8.25 9.44 -24.79
CA CYS A 8 9.03 8.55 -23.92
C CYS A 8 8.34 8.27 -22.57
N ARG A 9 7.59 9.22 -22.01
CA ARG A 9 6.81 9.00 -20.77
C ARG A 9 5.59 8.11 -20.98
N ALA A 10 4.92 8.22 -22.13
CA ALA A 10 3.82 7.32 -22.49
C ALA A 10 4.30 5.88 -22.74
N GLN A 11 5.52 5.71 -23.27
CA GLN A 11 6.14 4.40 -23.46
C GLN A 11 6.56 3.73 -22.15
N LEU A 12 7.00 4.50 -21.14
CA LEU A 12 7.37 3.99 -19.81
C LEU A 12 6.23 3.25 -19.08
N LEU A 13 4.98 3.63 -19.37
CA LEU A 13 3.79 3.06 -18.73
C LEU A 13 3.12 1.95 -19.56
N LYS A 14 3.70 1.64 -20.72
CA LYS A 14 3.26 0.55 -21.60
C LYS A 14 4.44 -0.37 -21.88
N PRO A 15 5.07 -0.94 -20.83
CA PRO A 15 6.17 -1.89 -21.02
C PRO A 15 5.66 -3.08 -21.82
N GLY A 16 6.50 -3.60 -22.73
CA GLY A 16 6.20 -4.85 -23.44
C GLY A 16 6.13 -6.04 -22.47
N GLU A 17 5.47 -7.11 -22.89
CA GLU A 17 5.24 -8.33 -22.09
C GLU A 17 6.52 -8.87 -21.44
N LYS A 18 7.62 -8.94 -22.20
CA LYS A 18 8.92 -9.37 -21.68
C LYS A 18 9.40 -8.51 -20.51
N ILE A 19 9.28 -7.18 -20.62
CA ILE A 19 9.69 -6.25 -19.56
C ILE A 19 8.77 -6.41 -18.34
N GLN A 20 7.46 -6.59 -18.55
CA GLN A 20 6.51 -6.85 -17.46
C GLN A 20 6.89 -8.11 -16.69
N GLN A 21 7.22 -9.20 -17.40
CA GLN A 21 7.65 -10.45 -16.78
C GLN A 21 8.96 -10.29 -16.01
N GLU A 22 9.97 -9.66 -16.61
CA GLU A 22 11.26 -9.40 -15.95
C GLU A 22 11.10 -8.54 -14.70
N MET A 23 10.27 -7.48 -14.76
CA MET A 23 9.99 -6.62 -13.62
C MET A 23 9.18 -7.32 -12.53
N LEU A 24 8.21 -8.16 -12.90
CA LEU A 24 7.44 -8.95 -11.93
C LEU A 24 8.34 -9.93 -11.18
N VAL A 25 9.17 -10.69 -11.90
CA VAL A 25 10.12 -11.64 -11.29
C VAL A 25 11.13 -10.89 -10.42
N GLY A 26 11.70 -9.79 -10.92
CA GLY A 26 12.61 -8.94 -10.15
C GLY A 26 11.97 -8.40 -8.88
N GLY A 27 10.73 -7.91 -8.96
CA GLY A 27 9.98 -7.40 -7.82
C GLY A 27 9.65 -8.47 -6.78
N LEU A 28 9.29 -9.69 -7.20
CA LEU A 28 9.08 -10.82 -6.29
C LEU A 28 10.38 -11.23 -5.58
N VAL A 29 11.50 -11.27 -6.30
CA VAL A 29 12.81 -11.57 -5.73
C VAL A 29 13.23 -10.48 -4.73
N GLU A 30 13.04 -9.22 -5.06
CA GLU A 30 13.35 -8.09 -4.17
C GLU A 30 12.48 -8.12 -2.91
N LEU A 31 11.16 -8.34 -3.06
CA LEU A 31 10.22 -8.51 -1.95
C LEU A 31 10.68 -9.62 -0.99
N LEU A 32 10.92 -10.82 -1.52
CA LEU A 32 11.32 -11.95 -0.70
C LEU A 32 12.69 -11.72 -0.06
N SER A 33 13.65 -11.14 -0.77
CA SER A 33 14.97 -10.79 -0.22
C SER A 33 14.85 -9.78 0.93
N LYS A 34 13.96 -8.80 0.79
CA LYS A 34 13.69 -7.79 1.82
C LYS A 34 13.08 -8.42 3.08
N ILE A 35 12.11 -9.34 2.91
CA ILE A 35 11.47 -10.06 4.01
C ILE A 35 12.47 -11.01 4.71
N ALA A 36 13.30 -11.69 3.92
CA ALA A 36 14.33 -12.59 4.43
C ALA A 36 15.30 -11.85 5.35
N ASP A 37 15.67 -10.61 4.99
CA ASP A 37 16.54 -9.73 5.78
C ASP A 37 17.86 -10.45 6.10
N GLY A 38 18.53 -10.87 5.01
CA GLY A 38 19.80 -11.60 5.01
C GLY A 38 19.70 -13.09 5.35
N LYS A 39 18.50 -13.63 5.59
CA LYS A 39 18.26 -15.05 5.89
C LYS A 39 17.80 -15.83 4.65
N GLU A 40 17.39 -17.08 4.87
CA GLU A 40 16.85 -17.95 3.83
C GLU A 40 15.54 -17.41 3.25
N THR A 41 15.36 -17.61 1.94
CA THR A 41 14.16 -17.28 1.19
C THR A 41 13.42 -18.56 0.80
N VAL A 42 12.10 -18.58 1.01
CA VAL A 42 11.23 -19.69 0.62
C VAL A 42 10.31 -19.22 -0.51
N LEU A 43 10.36 -19.92 -1.64
CA LEU A 43 9.42 -19.71 -2.74
C LEU A 43 8.48 -20.92 -2.83
N CYS A 44 7.21 -20.70 -2.54
CA CYS A 44 6.17 -21.69 -2.72
C CYS A 44 5.75 -21.73 -4.18
N LEU A 45 5.79 -22.93 -4.75
CA LEU A 45 5.31 -23.21 -6.09
C LEU A 45 4.14 -24.19 -6.00
N PRO A 46 3.20 -24.14 -6.96
CA PRO A 46 2.15 -25.16 -7.07
C PRO A 46 2.75 -26.56 -7.08
N GLY A 47 2.33 -27.40 -6.14
CA GLY A 47 2.60 -28.83 -6.20
C GLY A 47 1.72 -29.51 -7.26
N PRO A 48 2.09 -30.72 -7.73
CA PRO A 48 1.24 -31.53 -8.58
C PRO A 48 0.00 -32.06 -7.84
N ASP A 49 0.08 -32.18 -6.51
CA ASP A 49 -0.98 -32.72 -5.67
C ASP A 49 -1.85 -31.60 -5.10
N ASN A 50 -3.16 -31.65 -5.41
CA ASN A 50 -4.15 -30.75 -4.81
C ASN A 50 -4.47 -31.21 -3.39
N CYS A 51 -3.92 -30.55 -2.37
CA CYS A 51 -4.25 -30.81 -0.96
C CYS A 51 -5.61 -30.26 -0.52
N PHE A 52 -6.33 -29.56 -1.42
CA PHE A 52 -7.65 -28.99 -1.18
C PHE A 52 -8.65 -29.53 -2.22
N GLN A 53 -9.89 -29.79 -1.79
CA GLN A 53 -10.94 -30.24 -2.67
C GLN A 53 -11.45 -29.04 -3.50
N PRO A 54 -11.28 -29.04 -4.85
CA PRO A 54 -11.66 -27.89 -5.67
C PRO A 54 -13.17 -27.68 -5.65
N THR A 55 -13.62 -26.46 -5.40
CA THR A 55 -15.02 -26.08 -5.64
C THR A 55 -15.17 -25.76 -7.14
N ALA A 56 -15.72 -26.73 -7.89
CA ALA A 56 -16.30 -26.70 -9.25
C ALA A 56 -15.66 -25.90 -10.44
N HIS A 57 -14.65 -25.05 -10.28
CA HIS A 57 -14.18 -24.18 -11.36
C HIS A 57 -12.64 -24.14 -11.52
N PHE A 58 -12.01 -25.28 -11.81
CA PHE A 58 -10.57 -25.28 -12.12
C PHE A 58 -10.18 -26.13 -13.33
N GLY A 59 -9.65 -25.44 -14.36
CA GLY A 59 -8.97 -25.99 -15.54
C GLY A 59 -7.51 -25.49 -15.64
N ILE A 60 -6.69 -26.22 -16.39
CA ILE A 60 -5.22 -26.40 -16.34
C ILE A 60 -4.52 -25.43 -17.35
N ASP A 61 -3.31 -24.84 -17.17
CA ASP A 61 -2.05 -25.45 -17.68
C ASP A 61 -0.65 -24.83 -17.41
N GLY A 62 -0.37 -23.65 -16.81
CA GLY A 62 1.07 -23.27 -16.73
C GLY A 62 1.52 -22.02 -15.97
N ILE A 63 1.65 -22.14 -14.64
CA ILE A 63 2.44 -21.37 -13.64
C ILE A 63 2.35 -19.82 -13.68
N THR A 64 2.66 -19.14 -14.77
CA THR A 64 2.80 -17.67 -14.81
C THR A 64 1.47 -16.94 -14.98
N GLU A 65 0.49 -17.56 -15.65
CA GLU A 65 -0.83 -16.95 -15.90
C GLU A 65 -1.74 -16.91 -14.66
N LYS A 66 -1.40 -17.65 -13.59
CA LYS A 66 -2.26 -17.86 -12.40
C LYS A 66 -1.97 -16.92 -11.22
N LEU A 67 -1.10 -15.93 -11.38
CA LEU A 67 -0.93 -14.88 -10.36
C LEU A 67 -2.11 -13.90 -10.34
N MET A 68 -2.79 -13.71 -11.48
CA MET A 68 -3.81 -12.67 -11.68
C MET A 68 -5.16 -13.21 -12.19
N GLN A 69 -5.30 -14.54 -12.38
CA GLN A 69 -6.60 -15.12 -12.72
C GLN A 69 -7.52 -15.07 -11.48
N GLU A 70 -8.79 -14.70 -11.65
CA GLU A 70 -9.79 -14.60 -10.57
C GLU A 70 -9.87 -15.86 -9.69
N ASN A 71 -9.46 -17.04 -10.21
CA ASN A 71 -9.40 -18.32 -9.50
C ASN A 71 -7.99 -18.96 -9.46
N GLY A 72 -6.93 -18.16 -9.63
CA GLY A 72 -5.54 -18.63 -9.66
C GLY A 72 -4.94 -18.85 -8.26
N ILE A 73 -4.02 -19.82 -8.15
CA ILE A 73 -3.28 -20.11 -6.90
C ILE A 73 -1.99 -19.28 -6.74
N GLY A 74 -1.72 -18.32 -7.62
CA GLY A 74 -0.47 -17.57 -7.60
C GLY A 74 -0.39 -16.59 -6.42
N LEU A 75 -1.48 -15.88 -6.10
CA LEU A 75 -1.52 -14.98 -4.93
C LEU A 75 -1.31 -15.74 -3.63
N ILE A 76 -1.99 -16.88 -3.47
CA ILE A 76 -1.83 -17.72 -2.28
C ILE A 76 -0.40 -18.29 -2.19
N SER A 77 0.21 -18.63 -3.33
CA SER A 77 1.63 -19.06 -3.37
C SER A 77 2.58 -17.95 -2.94
N VAL A 78 2.35 -16.71 -3.40
CA VAL A 78 3.13 -15.54 -2.95
C VAL A 78 2.94 -15.29 -1.46
N LEU A 79 1.71 -15.37 -0.96
CA LEU A 79 1.42 -15.20 0.46
C LEU A 79 2.19 -16.22 1.32
N TYR A 80 2.12 -17.51 0.97
CA TYR A 80 2.88 -18.54 1.67
C TYR A 80 4.40 -18.32 1.55
N SER A 81 4.89 -17.89 0.38
CA SER A 81 6.31 -17.58 0.17
C SER A 81 6.78 -16.48 1.12
N VAL A 82 6.01 -15.40 1.24
CA VAL A 82 6.27 -14.25 2.12
C VAL A 82 6.27 -14.68 3.59
N ILE A 83 5.24 -15.41 4.03
CA ILE A 83 5.11 -15.88 5.42
C ILE A 83 6.25 -16.83 5.79
N LEU A 84 6.55 -17.82 4.95
CA LEU A 84 7.59 -18.81 5.22
C LEU A 84 9.00 -18.22 5.15
N THR A 85 9.23 -17.28 4.24
CA THR A 85 10.50 -16.51 4.18
C THR A 85 10.71 -15.71 5.46
N ARG A 86 9.66 -15.09 6.02
CA ARG A 86 9.79 -14.43 7.31
C ARG A 86 9.97 -15.43 8.45
N ASN A 87 9.27 -16.56 8.38
CA ASN A 87 9.08 -17.61 9.39
C ASN A 87 8.24 -17.19 10.60
N PHE A 88 7.59 -18.17 11.24
CA PHE A 88 6.62 -17.94 12.30
C PHE A 88 7.20 -17.27 13.55
N ASN A 89 8.43 -17.62 13.95
CA ASN A 89 9.06 -17.04 15.14
C ASN A 89 9.34 -15.54 14.96
N ARG A 90 9.86 -15.14 13.79
CA ARG A 90 10.10 -13.72 13.49
C ARG A 90 8.82 -12.98 13.21
N LEU A 91 7.84 -13.63 12.60
CA LEU A 91 6.52 -13.05 12.37
C LEU A 91 5.83 -12.72 13.71
N ALA A 92 5.81 -13.67 14.65
CA ALA A 92 5.28 -13.45 16.00
C ALA A 92 6.03 -12.31 16.72
N TYR A 93 7.37 -12.27 16.59
CA TYR A 93 8.16 -11.17 17.14
C TYR A 93 7.81 -9.81 16.51
N ASP A 94 7.65 -9.73 15.19
CA ASP A 94 7.29 -8.50 14.48
C ASP A 94 5.89 -8.01 14.87
N LEU A 95 4.95 -8.95 15.06
CA LEU A 95 3.55 -8.70 15.41
C LEU A 95 3.34 -8.25 16.86
N GLN A 96 4.35 -8.36 17.74
CA GLN A 96 4.31 -7.87 19.12
C GLN A 96 3.08 -8.40 19.89
N ASP A 97 2.29 -7.53 20.52
CA ASP A 97 1.06 -7.84 21.23
C ASP A 97 -0.04 -8.43 20.32
N GLN A 98 0.12 -8.37 18.99
CA GLN A 98 -0.79 -8.97 18.01
C GLN A 98 -0.31 -10.32 17.47
N ALA A 99 0.66 -10.99 18.12
CA ALA A 99 1.27 -12.24 17.63
C ALA A 99 0.27 -13.41 17.44
N THR A 100 -0.86 -13.39 18.15
CA THR A 100 -1.92 -14.40 18.02
C THR A 100 -2.97 -14.06 16.97
N ASN A 101 -2.92 -12.86 16.38
CA ASN A 101 -3.90 -12.41 15.40
C ASN A 101 -3.61 -13.05 14.03
N SER A 102 -4.68 -13.27 13.26
CA SER A 102 -4.55 -13.71 11.87
C SER A 102 -3.97 -12.59 11.01
N LEU A 103 -3.15 -12.95 10.01
CA LEU A 103 -2.62 -12.00 9.02
C LEU A 103 -3.66 -11.52 8.01
N ILE A 104 -4.73 -12.30 7.84
CA ILE A 104 -5.91 -11.97 7.03
C ILE A 104 -7.11 -11.92 7.97
N ASP A 105 -7.90 -10.87 7.89
CA ASP A 105 -9.07 -10.72 8.73
C ASP A 105 -10.24 -11.64 8.29
N PRO A 106 -11.32 -11.76 9.09
CA PRO A 106 -12.44 -12.64 8.75
C PRO A 106 -13.20 -12.29 7.46
N ILE A 107 -13.06 -11.06 6.94
CA ILE A 107 -13.71 -10.63 5.69
C ILE A 107 -12.79 -10.80 4.47
N GLY A 108 -11.53 -11.21 4.68
CA GLY A 108 -10.57 -11.52 3.64
C GLY A 108 -9.58 -10.39 3.34
N ASP A 109 -9.60 -9.30 4.11
CA ASP A 109 -8.67 -8.19 3.94
C ASP A 109 -7.32 -8.47 4.59
N CYS A 110 -6.27 -7.86 4.04
CA CYS A 110 -4.94 -7.89 4.64
C CYS A 110 -4.92 -7.05 5.91
N THR A 111 -4.45 -7.64 7.02
CA THR A 111 -4.15 -6.85 8.23
C THR A 111 -2.98 -5.90 8.00
N THR A 112 -2.84 -4.89 8.85
CA THR A 112 -1.70 -3.97 8.84
C THR A 112 -0.36 -4.72 8.96
N GLY A 113 -0.30 -5.79 9.74
CA GLY A 113 0.89 -6.64 9.86
C GLY A 113 1.28 -7.29 8.53
N LEU A 114 0.31 -7.87 7.80
CA LEU A 114 0.57 -8.44 6.48
C LEU A 114 0.94 -7.37 5.45
N LEU A 115 0.24 -6.24 5.47
CA LEU A 115 0.53 -5.11 4.58
C LEU A 115 1.96 -4.59 4.79
N ASN A 116 2.35 -4.36 6.04
CA ASN A 116 3.69 -3.90 6.38
C ASN A 116 4.76 -4.95 6.10
N LEU A 117 4.45 -6.24 6.20
CA LEU A 117 5.37 -7.30 5.77
C LEU A 117 5.70 -7.16 4.28
N ILE A 118 4.71 -6.85 3.44
CA ILE A 118 4.90 -6.66 2.00
C ILE A 118 5.64 -5.36 1.70
N ILE A 119 5.25 -4.25 2.34
CA ILE A 119 5.83 -2.92 2.07
C ILE A 119 7.25 -2.78 2.63
N THR A 120 7.47 -3.28 3.85
CA THR A 120 8.65 -2.98 4.67
C THR A 120 9.55 -4.18 4.92
N GLY A 121 9.08 -5.41 4.64
CA GLY A 121 9.79 -6.64 4.95
C GLY A 121 9.65 -7.10 6.42
N ARG A 122 8.90 -6.37 7.25
CA ARG A 122 8.59 -6.74 8.65
C ARG A 122 7.09 -6.64 8.91
N ALA A 123 6.54 -7.60 9.64
CA ALA A 123 5.10 -7.67 9.93
C ALA A 123 4.69 -6.78 11.12
N ASN A 124 5.21 -5.56 11.18
CA ASN A 124 4.88 -4.62 12.24
C ASN A 124 3.41 -4.19 12.12
N PRO A 125 2.55 -4.34 13.14
CA PRO A 125 1.14 -3.99 13.03
C PRO A 125 0.87 -2.48 13.18
N TYR A 126 1.88 -1.69 13.53
CA TYR A 126 1.74 -0.27 13.84
C TYR A 126 2.32 0.65 12.75
N LEU A 127 1.58 1.69 12.39
CA LEU A 127 1.94 2.65 11.33
C LEU A 127 2.65 3.91 11.86
N HIS A 128 2.69 4.12 13.18
CA HIS A 128 3.35 5.27 13.80
C HIS A 128 4.87 5.19 13.70
N ASN A 129 5.55 6.30 13.97
CA ASN A 129 7.01 6.33 14.00
C ASN A 129 7.54 5.82 15.35
N GLY A 130 8.62 5.05 15.32
CA GLY A 130 9.40 4.73 16.53
C GLY A 130 8.57 4.01 17.59
N ILE A 131 8.80 4.33 18.86
CA ILE A 131 8.08 3.72 19.98
C ILE A 131 6.93 4.65 20.38
N MET A 132 5.74 4.09 20.58
CA MET A 132 4.59 4.77 21.15
C MET A 132 4.15 4.00 22.38
N VAL A 133 3.89 4.73 23.46
CA VAL A 133 3.29 4.17 24.67
C VAL A 133 1.80 4.43 24.59
N VAL A 134 1.01 3.40 24.85
CA VAL A 134 -0.45 3.54 24.84
C VAL A 134 -0.87 4.01 26.22
N GLU A 135 -1.32 5.24 26.27
CA GLU A 135 -2.01 5.80 27.43
C GLU A 135 -3.50 5.54 27.17
N ASP A 136 -4.05 4.48 27.76
CA ASP A 136 -5.47 4.18 27.69
C ASP A 136 -6.23 5.21 28.55
N GLU A 137 -6.48 6.41 28.00
CA GLU A 137 -7.32 7.41 28.68
C GLU A 137 -8.82 7.10 28.54
N ASP A 138 -9.22 6.30 27.53
CA ASP A 138 -10.63 6.09 27.14
C ASP A 138 -11.18 4.67 27.39
N ASN A 139 -10.37 3.71 27.87
CA ASN A 139 -10.80 2.33 28.13
C ASN A 139 -10.48 1.89 29.57
N GLU A 140 -11.41 2.11 30.50
CA GLU A 140 -11.35 1.60 31.89
C GLU A 140 -11.27 0.05 31.97
N GLU A 141 -11.50 -0.67 30.86
CA GLU A 141 -11.42 -2.14 30.79
C GLU A 141 -10.06 -2.69 30.30
N SER A 142 -9.14 -1.82 29.82
CA SER A 142 -7.83 -2.25 29.27
C SER A 142 -6.62 -1.83 30.11
N GLU A 143 -6.77 -1.68 31.43
CA GLU A 143 -5.64 -1.39 32.34
C GLU A 143 -4.47 -2.40 32.20
N GLU A 144 -4.71 -3.60 31.68
CA GLU A 144 -3.71 -4.67 31.54
C GLU A 144 -2.65 -4.38 30.45
N PHE A 145 -2.93 -3.51 29.47
CA PHE A 145 -2.00 -3.11 28.40
C PHE A 145 -1.56 -1.64 28.46
N SER A 146 -2.09 -0.89 29.44
CA SER A 146 -1.71 0.51 29.66
C SER A 146 -0.21 0.60 29.98
N GLY A 147 0.52 1.42 29.22
CA GLY A 147 1.97 1.60 29.38
C GLY A 147 2.85 0.62 28.59
N GLU A 148 2.30 -0.29 27.78
CA GLU A 148 3.12 -1.13 26.90
C GLU A 148 3.73 -0.33 25.73
N GLU A 149 5.02 -0.54 25.51
CA GLU A 149 5.76 0.07 24.40
C GLU A 149 5.45 -0.66 23.09
N ARG A 150 4.70 0.00 22.20
CA ARG A 150 4.48 -0.47 20.83
C ARG A 150 5.54 0.12 19.92
N ARG A 151 6.22 -0.74 19.17
CA ARG A 151 7.23 -0.34 18.18
C ARG A 151 6.56 -0.24 16.82
N GLY A 152 6.54 0.94 16.25
CA GLY A 152 6.15 1.22 14.87
C GLY A 152 7.34 1.27 13.91
N MET A 153 7.23 2.09 12.89
CA MET A 153 8.20 2.20 11.80
C MET A 153 9.50 2.82 12.29
N GLU A 154 10.63 2.11 12.16
CA GLU A 154 11.96 2.57 12.61
C GLU A 154 12.65 3.49 11.59
N THR A 155 12.47 3.19 10.30
CA THR A 155 13.16 3.87 9.21
C THR A 155 12.18 4.30 8.12
N ARG A 156 12.64 5.19 7.24
CA ARG A 156 11.94 5.50 5.99
C ARG A 156 11.96 4.26 5.08
N ASN A 157 10.85 4.00 4.38
CA ASN A 157 10.72 2.88 3.44
C ASN A 157 10.74 3.34 1.99
N ASP A 158 11.03 2.43 1.07
CA ASP A 158 11.02 2.74 -0.37
C ASP A 158 9.63 2.97 -0.92
N ILE A 159 8.65 2.24 -0.38
CA ILE A 159 7.22 2.37 -0.69
C ILE A 159 6.53 2.99 0.52
N GLY A 160 5.68 3.97 0.25
CA GLY A 160 4.92 4.69 1.27
C GLY A 160 3.53 4.14 1.45
N PHE A 161 2.84 4.66 2.46
CA PHE A 161 1.44 4.34 2.71
C PHE A 161 0.66 5.62 3.02
N LEU A 162 -0.52 5.75 2.43
CA LEU A 162 -1.49 6.80 2.72
C LEU A 162 -2.83 6.17 3.06
N ILE A 163 -3.50 6.69 4.07
CA ILE A 163 -4.81 6.20 4.51
C ILE A 163 -5.77 7.37 4.70
N TRP A 164 -7.00 7.14 4.30
CA TRP A 164 -8.16 7.94 4.70
C TRP A 164 -9.31 6.98 4.94
N ASP A 165 -9.95 7.08 6.10
CA ASP A 165 -11.08 6.23 6.44
C ASP A 165 -12.19 7.08 7.05
N GLN A 166 -13.26 7.27 6.27
CA GLN A 166 -14.48 8.01 6.59
C GLN A 166 -14.24 9.50 6.90
N ASP A 167 -13.58 9.80 8.01
CA ASP A 167 -13.33 11.11 8.58
C ASP A 167 -11.93 11.21 9.23
N GLU A 168 -11.59 12.41 9.71
CA GLU A 168 -10.29 12.69 10.31
C GLU A 168 -10.08 11.95 11.64
N GLU A 169 -11.13 11.79 12.46
CA GLU A 169 -11.04 11.10 13.75
C GLU A 169 -10.68 9.62 13.54
N THR A 170 -11.44 8.94 12.68
CA THR A 170 -11.23 7.53 12.33
C THR A 170 -9.88 7.32 11.66
N THR A 171 -9.47 8.23 10.76
CA THR A 171 -8.16 8.20 10.12
C THR A 171 -7.01 8.36 11.12
N ASN A 172 -7.18 9.22 12.12
CA ASN A 172 -6.14 9.49 13.13
C ASN A 172 -5.91 8.32 14.10
N ARG A 173 -6.90 7.43 14.29
CA ARG A 173 -6.76 6.19 15.08
C ARG A 173 -5.71 5.22 14.52
N PHE A 174 -5.38 5.32 13.23
CA PHE A 174 -4.29 4.53 12.63
C PHE A 174 -2.90 5.03 13.02
N HIS A 175 -2.79 6.24 13.58
CA HIS A 175 -1.53 6.89 13.96
C HIS A 175 -0.47 6.86 12.85
N LEU A 176 -0.85 7.08 11.59
CA LEU A 176 0.05 6.97 10.44
C LEU A 176 1.23 7.95 10.53
N GLY A 177 2.44 7.40 10.71
CA GLY A 177 3.67 8.15 10.91
C GLY A 177 4.29 8.69 9.61
N SER A 178 5.07 9.77 9.74
CA SER A 178 5.74 10.40 8.60
C SER A 178 6.70 9.49 7.84
N ARG A 179 7.29 8.47 8.50
CA ARG A 179 8.22 7.50 7.86
C ARG A 179 7.56 6.69 6.73
N LEU A 180 6.23 6.53 6.75
CA LEU A 180 5.45 5.92 5.68
C LEU A 180 4.84 6.96 4.73
N LYS A 181 4.49 8.16 5.21
CA LYS A 181 3.95 9.23 4.34
C LYS A 181 5.00 9.78 3.37
N THR A 182 6.27 9.79 3.76
CA THR A 182 7.38 10.26 2.92
C THR A 182 8.31 9.11 2.52
N PRO A 183 8.00 8.30 1.50
CA PRO A 183 8.85 7.19 1.04
C PRO A 183 10.07 7.65 0.22
N THR A 184 11.11 6.83 0.10
CA THR A 184 12.34 7.18 -0.66
C THR A 184 12.10 7.23 -2.16
N LEU A 185 11.20 6.38 -2.67
CA LEU A 185 10.70 6.41 -4.04
C LEU A 185 9.33 7.09 -4.06
N PRO A 186 8.96 7.77 -5.16
CA PRO A 186 7.64 8.38 -5.29
C PRO A 186 6.58 7.30 -5.61
N ILE A 187 6.38 6.36 -4.69
CA ILE A 187 5.44 5.25 -4.77
C ILE A 187 4.73 5.14 -3.43
N TRP A 188 3.40 5.15 -3.43
CA TRP A 188 2.56 4.95 -2.27
C TRP A 188 1.50 3.91 -2.56
N ILE A 189 1.27 3.03 -1.59
CA ILE A 189 0.00 2.28 -1.50
C ILE A 189 -1.00 3.17 -0.77
N THR A 190 -2.24 3.21 -1.24
CA THR A 190 -3.33 3.97 -0.63
C THR A 190 -4.39 3.02 -0.11
N ARG A 191 -4.97 3.31 1.06
CA ARG A 191 -6.23 2.71 1.52
C ARG A 191 -7.23 3.83 1.78
N CYS A 192 -8.23 3.97 0.94
CA CYS A 192 -9.22 5.04 1.01
C CYS A 192 -10.62 4.42 1.20
N ASN A 193 -11.20 4.55 2.40
CA ASN A 193 -12.48 3.93 2.78
C ASN A 193 -12.52 2.43 2.45
N GLY A 194 -11.50 1.70 2.89
CA GLY A 194 -11.32 0.27 2.59
C GLY A 194 -10.70 -0.03 1.22
N GLN A 195 -10.76 0.89 0.26
CA GLN A 195 -10.32 0.64 -1.10
C GLN A 195 -8.80 0.78 -1.27
N PHE A 196 -8.16 -0.23 -1.87
CA PHE A 196 -6.72 -0.18 -2.15
C PHE A 196 -6.40 0.48 -3.50
N GLY A 197 -5.24 1.13 -3.55
CA GLY A 197 -4.69 1.69 -4.78
C GLY A 197 -3.18 1.94 -4.69
N VAL A 198 -2.61 2.34 -5.82
CA VAL A 198 -1.19 2.66 -5.98
C VAL A 198 -1.07 4.03 -6.64
N LEU A 199 -0.35 4.93 -5.98
CA LEU A 199 0.09 6.22 -6.49
C LEU A 199 1.57 6.17 -6.83
N PHE A 200 1.98 6.63 -8.01
CA PHE A 200 3.41 6.73 -8.31
C PHE A 200 3.79 7.81 -9.31
N ASN A 201 5.08 8.18 -9.31
CA ASN A 201 5.72 8.98 -10.36
C ASN A 201 6.91 8.23 -10.98
N PRO A 202 7.02 8.12 -12.31
CA PRO A 202 8.20 7.52 -12.96
C PRO A 202 9.53 8.23 -12.68
N ASN A 203 9.49 9.52 -12.29
CA ASN A 203 10.67 10.28 -11.90
C ASN A 203 11.10 9.96 -10.46
N ARG A 204 12.02 8.99 -10.31
CA ARG A 204 12.59 8.57 -9.02
C ARG A 204 13.20 9.72 -8.20
N GLU A 205 13.65 10.79 -8.84
CA GLU A 205 14.26 11.94 -8.18
C GLU A 205 13.23 12.93 -7.58
N LEU A 206 11.92 12.68 -7.75
CA LEU A 206 10.87 13.56 -7.24
C LEU A 206 11.01 13.83 -5.73
N MET A 207 11.26 12.78 -4.94
CA MET A 207 11.36 12.86 -3.48
C MET A 207 12.69 13.45 -2.97
N ARG A 208 13.61 13.82 -3.87
CA ARG A 208 14.94 14.36 -3.54
C ARG A 208 15.07 15.86 -3.76
N SER A 209 14.14 16.46 -4.50
CA SER A 209 14.21 17.87 -4.88
C SER A 209 12.98 18.62 -4.39
N TYR A 210 13.16 19.48 -3.40
CA TYR A 210 12.09 20.33 -2.87
C TYR A 210 11.41 21.18 -3.95
N HIS A 211 12.16 21.63 -4.97
CA HIS A 211 11.57 22.37 -6.10
C HIS A 211 10.67 21.50 -6.99
N ALA A 212 10.94 20.20 -7.08
CA ALA A 212 10.11 19.26 -7.82
C ALA A 212 8.81 18.91 -7.08
N GLU A 213 8.75 19.12 -5.77
CA GLU A 213 7.58 18.86 -4.92
C GLU A 213 6.52 19.99 -4.97
N ASN A 214 6.81 21.11 -5.64
CA ASN A 214 5.87 22.23 -5.79
C ASN A 214 4.69 21.90 -6.72
N ARG A 215 4.95 21.23 -7.84
CA ARG A 215 3.93 20.81 -8.80
C ARG A 215 4.40 19.62 -9.61
N PHE A 216 3.71 18.50 -9.50
CA PHE A 216 4.07 17.26 -10.17
C PHE A 216 2.84 16.42 -10.50
N GLN A 217 3.05 15.37 -11.29
CA GLN A 217 1.99 14.44 -11.67
C GLN A 217 2.12 13.14 -10.89
N LEU A 218 1.00 12.51 -10.54
CA LEU A 218 0.97 11.15 -10.02
C LEU A 218 0.03 10.31 -10.87
N TYR A 219 0.45 9.09 -11.17
CA TYR A 219 -0.41 8.06 -11.74
C TYR A 219 -1.10 7.33 -10.60
N TYR A 220 -2.39 7.10 -10.76
CA TYR A 220 -3.22 6.39 -9.79
C TYR A 220 -3.92 5.21 -10.44
N TYR A 221 -3.81 4.05 -9.79
CA TYR A 221 -4.53 2.82 -10.11
C TYR A 221 -5.18 2.31 -8.83
N SER A 222 -6.49 2.10 -8.82
CA SER A 222 -7.21 1.50 -7.69
C SER A 222 -7.77 0.14 -8.06
N ASP A 223 -8.19 -0.62 -7.05
CA ASP A 223 -8.92 -1.89 -7.25
C ASP A 223 -10.39 -1.71 -7.67
N ALA A 224 -10.81 -0.48 -8.01
CA ALA A 224 -12.20 -0.17 -8.32
C ALA A 224 -12.70 -1.09 -9.43
N GLU A 225 -13.93 -1.60 -9.28
CA GLU A 225 -14.62 -2.30 -10.35
C GLU A 225 -14.80 -1.36 -11.56
N MET A 226 -13.86 -1.42 -12.49
CA MET A 226 -13.95 -0.75 -13.78
C MET A 226 -14.75 -1.65 -14.72
N LYS A 227 -15.66 -1.06 -15.50
CA LYS A 227 -16.34 -1.80 -16.57
C LYS A 227 -15.27 -2.38 -17.52
N LYS A 228 -15.38 -3.68 -17.85
CA LYS A 228 -14.44 -4.36 -18.76
C LYS A 228 -14.21 -3.52 -20.03
N GLY A 229 -12.96 -3.11 -20.26
CA GLY A 229 -12.55 -2.32 -21.42
C GLY A 229 -12.35 -0.82 -21.16
N GLU A 230 -12.70 -0.29 -19.99
CA GLU A 230 -12.49 1.11 -19.60
C GLU A 230 -11.34 1.25 -18.60
N TYR A 231 -10.14 0.77 -18.95
CA TYR A 231 -8.94 1.10 -18.18
C TYR A 231 -8.59 2.57 -18.42
N LYS A 232 -9.06 3.46 -17.53
CA LYS A 232 -8.70 4.86 -17.59
C LYS A 232 -7.54 5.14 -16.66
N GLU A 233 -6.40 5.48 -17.26
CA GLU A 233 -5.24 6.01 -16.54
C GLU A 233 -5.69 7.26 -15.76
N THR A 234 -5.65 7.22 -14.43
CA THR A 234 -5.96 8.39 -13.61
C THR A 234 -4.67 9.16 -13.37
N LEU A 235 -4.56 10.34 -13.99
CA LEU A 235 -3.42 11.23 -13.85
C LEU A 235 -3.80 12.41 -12.95
N LEU A 236 -3.23 12.44 -11.75
CA LEU A 236 -3.41 13.52 -10.79
C LEU A 236 -2.33 14.58 -10.99
N THR A 237 -2.69 15.86 -10.89
CA THR A 237 -1.71 16.95 -10.80
C THR A 237 -1.73 17.49 -9.38
N ILE A 238 -0.64 17.28 -8.66
CA ILE A 238 -0.44 17.81 -7.32
C ILE A 238 0.16 19.20 -7.45
N ASP A 239 -0.42 20.18 -6.77
CA ASP A 239 0.08 21.55 -6.69
C ASP A 239 0.06 22.02 -5.23
N THR A 240 1.22 22.01 -4.59
CA THR A 240 1.36 22.34 -3.16
C THR A 240 1.45 23.84 -2.92
N ARG A 241 1.41 24.67 -3.97
CA ARG A 241 1.51 26.14 -3.85
C ARG A 241 0.19 26.79 -3.44
N ASN A 242 -0.94 26.07 -3.57
CA ASN A 242 -2.28 26.61 -3.37
C ASN A 242 -2.95 26.19 -2.05
N VAL A 243 -2.19 25.64 -1.09
CA VAL A 243 -2.72 25.17 0.21
C VAL A 243 -3.38 26.31 1.05
N GLY A 244 -3.28 27.57 0.62
CA GLY A 244 -3.81 28.74 1.33
C GLY A 244 -4.97 29.52 0.68
N ASN A 245 -5.45 29.16 -0.51
CA ASN A 245 -6.63 29.84 -1.07
C ASN A 245 -7.89 29.09 -0.62
N GLN A 246 -8.31 29.34 0.62
CA GLN A 246 -9.74 29.32 0.89
C GLN A 246 -10.36 30.30 -0.11
N VAL A 247 -11.25 29.80 -0.98
CA VAL A 247 -12.09 30.67 -1.78
C VAL A 247 -12.80 31.58 -0.79
N VAL A 248 -12.47 32.87 -0.77
CA VAL A 248 -13.27 33.86 -0.06
C VAL A 248 -14.58 33.92 -0.83
N VAL A 249 -15.54 33.09 -0.41
CA VAL A 249 -16.90 33.11 -0.94
C VAL A 249 -17.50 34.44 -0.48
N ASP A 250 -17.92 35.24 -1.46
CA ASP A 250 -18.69 36.45 -1.22
C ASP A 250 -19.95 36.04 -0.42
N PRO A 251 -20.24 36.64 0.76
CA PRO A 251 -21.38 36.25 1.61
C PRO A 251 -22.76 36.41 0.95
N SER A 252 -22.80 36.91 -0.29
CA SER A 252 -24.00 37.13 -1.08
C SER A 252 -24.38 35.99 -2.03
N GLU A 253 -23.54 34.96 -2.19
CA GLU A 253 -23.88 33.76 -2.95
C GLU A 253 -24.29 32.63 -2.01
N THR A 254 -25.54 32.19 -2.13
CA THR A 254 -26.17 31.03 -1.47
C THR A 254 -25.17 29.91 -1.19
N GLU A 255 -25.18 29.39 0.04
CA GLU A 255 -24.45 28.20 0.50
C GLU A 255 -24.68 27.01 -0.47
N PHE A 256 -23.85 26.92 -1.51
CA PHE A 256 -23.59 25.65 -2.15
C PHE A 256 -22.72 24.90 -1.15
N GLU A 257 -23.28 23.89 -0.46
CA GLU A 257 -22.46 22.90 0.23
C GLU A 257 -21.49 22.33 -0.82
N GLU A 258 -20.23 22.79 -0.80
CA GLU A 258 -19.18 22.18 -1.59
C GLU A 258 -19.13 20.71 -1.19
N ALA A 259 -19.34 19.83 -2.18
CA ALA A 259 -19.22 18.40 -1.93
C ALA A 259 -17.84 18.13 -1.30
N PRO A 260 -17.78 17.33 -0.21
CA PRO A 260 -16.52 17.08 0.47
C PRO A 260 -15.51 16.51 -0.54
N PRO A 261 -14.21 16.91 -0.44
CA PRO A 261 -13.22 16.47 -1.40
C PRO A 261 -13.08 14.94 -1.34
N PRO A 262 -12.72 14.29 -2.46
CA PRO A 262 -12.62 12.83 -2.51
C PRO A 262 -11.67 12.25 -1.45
N PRO A 263 -11.92 11.04 -0.93
CA PRO A 263 -11.06 10.38 0.07
C PRO A 263 -9.57 10.34 -0.30
N LEU A 264 -9.25 10.11 -1.58
CA LEU A 264 -7.87 10.09 -2.07
C LEU A 264 -7.21 11.47 -1.96
N GLU A 265 -7.95 12.54 -2.22
CA GLU A 265 -7.43 13.91 -2.08
C GLU A 265 -7.15 14.21 -0.61
N LYS A 266 -8.07 13.83 0.29
CA LYS A 266 -7.85 13.93 1.73
C LYS A 266 -6.62 13.13 2.19
N ALA A 267 -6.47 11.89 1.74
CA ALA A 267 -5.31 11.06 2.06
C ALA A 267 -3.98 11.73 1.62
N ILE A 268 -3.94 12.33 0.42
CA ILE A 268 -2.77 13.05 -0.10
C ILE A 268 -2.49 14.32 0.72
N GLN A 269 -3.52 15.04 1.15
CA GLN A 269 -3.39 16.25 1.99
C GLN A 269 -2.82 15.96 3.38
N THR A 270 -2.86 14.70 3.86
CA THR A 270 -2.24 14.32 5.14
C THR A 270 -0.71 14.23 5.11
N LYS A 271 -0.10 14.34 3.93
CA LYS A 271 1.35 14.36 3.71
C LYS A 271 1.89 15.78 3.79
#